data_AF-A0A914S6D8-F1
#
_entry.id   AF-A0A914S6D8-F1
#
_cell.length_a   1.000
_cell.length_b   1.000
_cell.length_c   1.000
_cell.angle_alpha   90.00
_cell.angle_beta   90.00
_cell.angle_gamma   90.00
#
_symmetry.space_group_name_H-M   'P 1'
#
loop_
_entity.id
_entity.type
_entity.pdbx_description
1 polymer ?
#
loop_
_entity_poly.entity_id
_entity_poly.type
_entity_poly.pdbx_seq_one_letter_code
_entity_poly.pdbx_strand_id
1 'polypeptide(L)' 'MKGTLQPIPYESGIAGEGLNPGKSLIIYGIPEKKAKRFNINLLKKNGDIALHFNPRFDEKVGKMVEE' A
#
# COMPACT_ATOMS: atom_id res chain seq x y z
N MET A 1 -1.29 -12.92 15.05
CA MET A 1 -2.55 -12.50 14.39
C MET A 1 -2.73 -13.33 13.13
N LYS A 2 -3.80 -14.11 13.02
CA LYS A 2 -4.15 -14.78 11.76
C LYS A 2 -4.71 -13.70 10.82
N GLY A 3 -3.94 -13.31 9.81
CA GLY A 3 -4.46 -12.46 8.74
C GLY A 3 -5.49 -13.23 7.92
N THR A 4 -6.61 -12.59 7.60
CA THR A 4 -7.57 -13.10 6.61
C THR A 4 -7.11 -12.69 5.21
N LEU A 5 -7.33 -13.55 4.22
CA LEU A 5 -7.06 -13.20 2.82
C LEU A 5 -8.04 -12.09 2.41
N GLN A 6 -7.50 -10.97 1.96
CA GLN A 6 -8.30 -9.84 1.49
C GLN A 6 -8.47 -9.94 -0.03
N PRO A 7 -9.68 -9.65 -0.56
CA PRO A 7 -9.87 -9.56 -2.01
C PRO A 7 -9.09 -8.37 -2.57
N ILE A 8 -8.50 -8.53 -3.75
CA ILE A 8 -7.82 -7.45 -4.49
C ILE A 8 -8.64 -7.19 -5.77
N PRO A 9 -9.13 -5.95 -6.02
CA PRO A 9 -8.86 -4.72 -5.24
C PRO A 9 -9.52 -4.71 -3.86
N TYR A 10 -8.78 -4.19 -2.87
CA TYR A 10 -9.24 -4.02 -1.50
C TYR A 10 -9.53 -2.54 -1.24
N GLU A 11 -10.70 -2.25 -0.65
CA GLU A 11 -11.05 -0.92 -0.18
C GLU A 11 -11.76 -1.03 1.16
N SER A 12 -11.35 -0.19 2.11
CA SER A 12 -11.95 -0.11 3.44
C SER A 12 -11.58 1.20 4.11
N GLY A 13 -12.44 1.66 5.02
CA GLY A 13 -12.13 2.74 5.94
C GLY A 13 -11.15 2.29 7.03
N ILE A 14 -10.24 3.17 7.43
CA ILE A 14 -9.41 2.97 8.63
C ILE A 14 -10.28 3.31 9.85
N ALA A 15 -10.50 2.34 10.73
CA ALA A 15 -11.39 2.47 11.88
C ALA A 15 -11.00 3.61 12.84
N GLY A 16 -11.97 4.05 13.65
CA GLY A 16 -11.81 5.13 14.62
C GLY A 16 -11.52 6.47 13.93
N GLU A 17 -10.51 7.18 14.42
CA GLU A 17 -10.10 8.48 13.88
C GLU A 17 -9.25 8.40 12.60
N GLY A 18 -9.01 7.19 12.08
CA GLY A 18 -8.11 6.97 10.94
C GLY A 18 -6.62 6.98 11.32
N LEU A 19 -5.78 7.24 10.31
CA LEU A 19 -4.33 7.27 10.43
C LEU A 19 -3.84 8.70 10.78
N ASN A 20 -3.64 8.94 12.07
CA ASN A 20 -3.16 10.21 12.63
C ASN A 20 -1.67 10.15 12.99
N PRO A 21 -0.98 11.31 13.19
CA PRO A 21 0.39 11.33 13.67
C PRO A 21 0.60 10.43 14.88
N GLY A 22 1.70 9.66 14.87
CA GLY A 22 2.01 8.66 15.90
C GLY A 22 1.36 7.29 15.70
N LYS A 23 0.52 7.10 14.67
CA LYS A 23 -0.01 5.78 14.29
C LYS A 23 0.70 5.23 13.05
N SER A 24 0.73 3.90 12.95
CA SER A 24 1.30 3.17 11.81
C SER A 24 0.26 2.25 11.18
N LEU A 25 0.25 2.19 9.85
CA LEU A 25 -0.48 1.18 9.08
C LEU A 25 0.51 0.17 8.51
N ILE A 26 0.39 -1.09 8.91
CA ILE A 26 1.27 -2.17 8.46
C ILE A 26 0.48 -3.08 7.52
N ILE A 27 0.99 -3.26 6.30
CA ILE A 27 0.36 -4.07 5.26
C ILE A 27 1.30 -5.22 4.91
N TYR A 28 0.81 -6.45 5.02
CA TYR A 28 1.52 -7.66 4.60
C TYR A 28 0.88 -8.19 3.32
N GLY A 29 1.68 -8.41 2.30
CA GLY A 29 1.22 -8.93 1.01
C GLY A 29 2.40 -9.40 0.16
N ILE A 30 2.10 -10.25 -0.82
CA ILE A 30 3.07 -10.75 -1.80
C ILE A 30 2.55 -10.31 -3.18
N PRO A 31 3.31 -9.49 -3.92
CA PRO A 31 2.97 -9.19 -5.31
C PRO A 31 2.86 -10.47 -6.13
N GLU A 32 1.97 -10.49 -7.13
CA GLU A 32 1.91 -11.63 -8.04
C GLU A 32 3.25 -11.83 -8.76
N LYS A 33 3.62 -13.09 -9.02
CA LYS A 33 4.91 -13.45 -9.64
C LYS A 33 5.22 -12.71 -10.95
N LYS A 34 4.18 -12.31 -11.69
CA LYS A 34 4.28 -11.59 -12.97
C LYS A 34 3.68 -10.18 -12.91
N ALA A 35 3.46 -9.65 -11.70
CA ALA A 35 2.94 -8.30 -11.53
C ALA A 35 3.92 -7.29 -12.14
N LYS A 36 3.38 -6.37 -12.94
CA LYS A 36 4.14 -5.20 -13.39
C LYS A 36 4.17 -4.12 -12.32
N ARG A 37 3.07 -3.97 -11.58
CA ARG A 37 2.90 -2.94 -10.56
C ARG A 37 1.81 -3.33 -9.57
N PHE A 38 1.80 -2.66 -8.42
CA PHE A 38 0.63 -2.56 -7.54
C PHE A 38 0.61 -1.16 -6.94
N ASN A 39 -0.52 -0.79 -6.30
CA ASN A 39 -0.58 0.45 -5.56
C ASN A 39 -1.36 0.31 -4.25
N ILE A 40 -1.03 1.19 -3.32
CA ILE A 40 -1.72 1.41 -2.06
C ILE A 40 -2.00 2.90 -1.97
N ASN A 41 -3.27 3.26 -1.84
CA ASN A 41 -3.69 4.65 -1.68
C ASN A 41 -4.12 4.89 -0.23
N LEU A 42 -3.61 5.95 0.39
CA LEU A 42 -4.18 6.49 1.61
C LEU A 42 -5.06 7.69 1.25
N LEU A 43 -6.36 7.54 1.50
CA LEU A 43 -7.37 8.53 1.12
C LEU A 43 -7.80 9.37 2.32
N LYS A 44 -8.05 10.65 2.06
CA LYS A 44 -8.80 11.52 2.97
C LYS A 44 -10.30 11.30 2.76
N LYS A 45 -11.13 11.76 3.71
CA LYS A 45 -12.60 11.66 3.63
C LYS A 45 -13.21 12.33 2.39
N ASN A 46 -12.55 13.34 1.83
CA ASN A 46 -12.98 14.04 0.62
C ASN A 46 -12.53 13.34 -0.69
N GLY A 47 -11.86 12.18 -0.61
CA GLY A 47 -11.37 11.43 -1.78
C GLY A 47 -9.95 11.79 -2.21
N ASP A 48 -9.31 12.80 -1.63
CA ASP A 48 -7.92 13.14 -1.96
C ASP A 48 -6.97 12.01 -1.59
N ILE A 49 -5.98 11.75 -2.46
CA ILE A 49 -4.91 10.81 -2.20
C ILE A 49 -3.81 11.52 -1.40
N ALA A 50 -3.74 11.25 -0.09
CA ALA A 50 -2.68 11.76 0.77
C ALA A 50 -1.33 11.07 0.49
N LEU A 51 -1.37 9.79 0.13
CA LEU A 51 -0.20 9.01 -0.28
C LEU A 51 -0.58 8.03 -1.39
N HIS A 52 0.17 8.05 -2.49
CA HIS A 52 0.09 7.08 -3.57
C HIS A 52 1.38 6.25 -3.58
N PHE A 53 1.36 5.11 -2.89
CA PHE A 53 2.49 4.17 -2.94
C PHE A 53 2.28 3.25 -4.14
N ASN A 54 3.11 3.37 -5.19
CA ASN A 54 2.94 2.58 -6.42
C ASN A 54 4.26 1.98 -6.89
N PRO A 55 4.68 0.83 -6.32
CA PRO A 55 5.81 0.07 -6.86
C PRO A 55 5.53 -0.40 -8.29
N ARG A 56 6.52 -0.20 -9.15
CA ARG A 56 6.51 -0.58 -10.57
C ARG A 56 7.77 -1.39 -10.86
N PHE A 57 7.61 -2.68 -11.05
CA PHE A 57 8.69 -3.63 -11.34
C PHE A 57 9.16 -3.55 -12.80
N ASP A 58 8.32 -2.99 -13.67
CA ASP A 58 8.59 -2.74 -15.08
C ASP A 58 9.34 -1.42 -15.33
N GLU A 59 9.54 -0.61 -14.30
CA GLU A 59 10.32 0.63 -14.39
C GLU A 59 11.75 0.42 -13.89
N LYS A 60 12.72 1.13 -14.49
CA LYS A 60 14.14 0.97 -14.15
C LYS A 60 14.34 1.21 -12.65
N VAL A 61 14.81 0.17 -11.96
CA VAL A 61 15.35 0.29 -10.61
C VAL A 61 16.56 1.23 -10.70
N GLY A 62 16.46 2.43 -10.13
CA GLY A 62 17.68 3.10 -9.66
C GLY A 62 18.31 2.11 -8.70
N LYS A 63 19.45 1.50 -9.08
CA LYS A 63 20.13 0.48 -8.28
C LYS A 63 20.15 0.98 -6.84
N MET A 64 19.43 0.31 -5.95
CA MET A 64 19.81 0.35 -4.54
C MET A 64 21.12 -0.44 -4.53
N VAL A 65 22.21 0.29 -4.66
CA VAL A 65 23.53 -0.21 -4.29
C VAL A 65 23.43 -0.53 -2.80
N GLU A 66 23.53 -1.80 -2.46
CA GLU A 66 24.00 -2.16 -1.12
C GLU A 66 25.43 -1.62 -1.03
N GLU A 67 25.65 -0.69 -0.10
CA GLU A 67 26.95 -0.55 0.56
C GLU A 67 26.99 -1.49 1.76
#